data_AF-A0A4Y2K1G0-F1
#
_entry.id   AF-A0A4Y2K1G0-F1
#
_cell.length_a   1.000
_cell.length_b   1.000
_cell.length_c   1.000
_cell.angle_alpha   90.00
_cell.angle_beta   90.00
_cell.angle_gamma   90.00
#
_symmetry.space_group_name_H-M   'P 1'
#
loop_
_entity.id
_entity.type
_entity.pdbx_description
1 polymer ?
#
loop_
_entity_poly.entity_id
_entity_poly.type
_entity_poly.pdbx_seq_one_letter_code
_entity_poly.pdbx_strand_id
1 'polypeptide(L)'
;MSLHQETHLNPGDKLKLVNYITYRTDRLTHHSGGTSLLIRNSVDHYPTSIASDSFENTTIAIILPNSQQITVSSIYRPPHGIISTDELNRIFDSNTKCIAIGDFNAKHSAWSLGRCNQNGNIINDYRVYSRTTVWVGSVSPFDRGTLMAFTRPKEGV
;
A
#
# COMPACT_ATOMS: atom_id res chain seq x y z
N MET A 1 0.96 8.89 11.34
CA MET A 1 0.24 8.47 10.12
C MET A 1 -0.34 7.09 10.40
N SER A 2 -1.57 6.81 9.99
CA SER A 2 -2.15 5.46 10.06
C SER A 2 -2.74 5.09 8.70
N LEU A 3 -2.64 3.81 8.35
CA LEU A 3 -3.15 3.25 7.10
C LEU A 3 -4.09 2.11 7.47
N HIS A 4 -5.25 2.06 6.82
CA HIS A 4 -6.26 1.03 7.04
C HIS A 4 -6.70 0.44 5.70
N GLN A 5 -6.93 -0.87 5.70
CA GLN A 5 -7.54 -1.63 4.62
C GLN A 5 -8.88 -2.18 5.10
N GLU A 6 -9.76 -2.53 4.16
CA GLU A 6 -11.11 -3.03 4.46
C GLU A 6 -11.87 -2.08 5.39
N THR A 7 -11.97 -0.80 5.00
CA THR A 7 -12.65 0.20 5.83
C THR A 7 -14.16 -0.06 5.93
N HIS A 8 -14.75 -0.74 4.95
CA HIS A 8 -16.19 -1.05 4.86
C HIS A 8 -17.12 0.18 4.92
N LEU A 9 -16.60 1.39 4.76
CA LEU A 9 -17.41 2.60 4.78
C LEU A 9 -17.78 3.06 3.37
N ASN A 10 -18.99 3.56 3.27
CA ASN A 10 -19.59 4.13 2.08
C ASN A 10 -19.15 5.61 1.93
N PRO A 11 -19.34 6.22 0.73
CA PRO A 11 -19.03 7.63 0.51
C PRO A 11 -19.77 8.61 1.44
N GLY A 12 -20.94 8.21 1.96
CA GLY A 12 -21.70 9.01 2.93
C GLY A 12 -21.19 8.94 4.37
N ASP A 13 -20.36 7.94 4.69
CA ASP A 13 -19.88 7.70 6.04
C ASP A 13 -18.78 8.68 6.42
N LYS A 14 -18.82 9.19 7.66
CA LYS A 14 -17.84 10.16 8.15
C LYS A 14 -16.70 9.46 8.87
N LEU A 15 -15.48 9.66 8.38
CA LEU A 15 -14.24 9.32 9.09
C LEU A 15 -13.46 10.62 9.30
N LYS A 16 -13.48 11.13 10.54
CA LYS A 16 -12.78 12.36 10.92
C LYS A 16 -12.05 12.16 12.24
N LEU A 17 -10.81 12.59 12.28
CA LEU A 17 -9.98 12.61 13.49
C LEU A 17 -9.38 14.00 13.64
N VAL A 18 -9.47 14.57 14.84
CA VAL A 18 -8.96 15.92 15.13
C VAL A 18 -7.46 15.98 14.84
N ASN A 19 -7.01 17.02 14.12
CA ASN A 19 -5.63 17.23 13.67
C ASN A 19 -5.11 16.26 12.59
N TYR A 20 -6.00 15.52 11.94
CA TYR A 20 -5.66 14.66 10.82
C TYR A 20 -6.52 14.96 9.59
N ILE A 21 -5.89 14.90 8.41
CA ILE A 21 -6.57 14.79 7.13
C ILE A 21 -6.73 13.30 6.82
N THR A 22 -7.92 12.92 6.39
CA THR A 22 -8.27 11.56 5.97
C THR A 22 -8.40 11.53 4.47
N TYR A 23 -7.56 10.73 3.83
CA TYR A 23 -7.73 10.31 2.44
C TYR A 23 -8.32 8.91 2.44
N ARG A 24 -9.21 8.63 1.48
CA ARG A 24 -9.83 7.31 1.36
C ARG A 24 -10.31 7.06 -0.06
N THR A 25 -10.32 5.78 -0.39
CA THR A 25 -10.92 5.25 -1.62
C THR A 25 -12.01 4.28 -1.19
N ASP A 26 -13.25 4.64 -1.52
CA ASP A 26 -14.44 3.88 -1.15
C ASP A 26 -14.94 3.08 -2.34
N ARG A 27 -15.40 1.85 -2.11
CA ARG A 27 -16.10 1.11 -3.14
C ARG A 27 -17.51 1.64 -3.30
N LEU A 28 -17.90 1.92 -4.55
CA LEU A 28 -19.24 2.42 -4.88
C LEU A 28 -20.27 1.28 -5.02
N THR A 29 -19.83 0.06 -5.31
CA THR A 29 -20.70 -1.05 -5.76
C THR A 29 -20.73 -2.26 -4.82
N HIS A 30 -19.83 -2.34 -3.85
CA HIS A 30 -19.71 -3.48 -2.93
C HIS A 30 -19.47 -3.02 -1.49
N HIS A 31 -20.10 -3.68 -0.52
CA HIS A 31 -19.98 -3.39 0.93
C HIS A 31 -18.67 -3.89 1.58
N SER A 32 -17.73 -4.40 0.79
CA SER A 32 -16.43 -4.90 1.26
C SER A 32 -15.29 -4.17 0.58
N GLY A 33 -14.15 -4.05 1.25
CA GLY A 33 -12.98 -3.32 0.74
C GLY A 33 -12.92 -1.87 1.23
N GLY A 34 -12.25 -1.03 0.46
CA GLY A 34 -11.92 0.34 0.79
C GLY A 34 -10.56 0.47 1.48
N THR A 35 -9.90 1.59 1.25
CA THR A 35 -8.64 1.95 1.90
C THR A 35 -8.74 3.34 2.50
N SER A 36 -8.03 3.60 3.60
CA SER A 36 -7.88 4.95 4.13
C SER A 36 -6.47 5.21 4.64
N LEU A 37 -6.11 6.49 4.61
CA LEU A 37 -4.85 7.02 5.09
C LEU A 37 -5.13 8.27 5.90
N LEU A 38 -4.72 8.26 7.17
CA LEU A 38 -4.81 9.40 8.07
C LEU A 38 -3.41 9.97 8.31
N ILE A 39 -3.26 11.25 8.00
CA ILE A 39 -1.99 11.98 8.15
C ILE A 39 -2.22 13.27 8.94
N ARG A 40 -1.26 13.63 9.79
CA ARG A 40 -1.36 14.84 10.61
C ARG A 40 -1.38 16.09 9.74
N ASN A 41 -2.19 17.06 10.11
CA ASN A 41 -2.30 18.35 9.40
C ASN A 41 -0.97 19.12 9.34
N SER A 42 -0.08 18.87 10.29
CA SER A 42 1.23 19.53 10.39
C SER A 42 2.29 18.97 9.44
N VAL A 43 1.98 17.92 8.67
CA VAL A 43 2.89 17.35 7.67
C VAL A 43 2.48 17.90 6.32
N ASP A 44 3.42 18.40 5.52
CA ASP A 44 3.10 18.83 4.15
C ASP A 44 2.89 17.62 3.25
N HIS A 45 1.69 17.53 2.66
CA HIS A 45 1.30 16.41 1.82
C HIS A 45 0.14 16.77 0.90
N TYR A 46 -0.07 15.98 -0.15
CA TYR A 46 -1.20 16.09 -1.04
C TYR A 46 -1.63 14.72 -1.60
N PRO A 47 -2.91 14.53 -1.98
CA PRO A 47 -3.36 13.28 -2.58
C PRO A 47 -2.73 13.10 -3.96
N THR A 48 -2.38 11.86 -4.30
CA THR A 48 -1.96 11.47 -5.64
C THR A 48 -2.67 10.18 -6.03
N SER A 49 -2.64 9.81 -7.31
CA SER A 49 -3.31 8.63 -7.84
C SER A 49 -2.30 7.72 -8.51
N ILE A 50 -2.30 6.45 -8.10
CA ILE A 50 -1.61 5.39 -8.83
C ILE A 50 -2.71 4.59 -9.52
N ALA A 51 -2.75 4.67 -10.85
CA ALA A 51 -3.67 3.84 -11.62
C ALA A 51 -3.37 2.37 -11.33
N SER A 52 -4.39 1.58 -11.05
CA SER A 52 -4.30 0.14 -10.86
C SER A 52 -5.64 -0.50 -11.15
N ASP A 53 -5.59 -1.62 -11.85
CA ASP A 53 -6.78 -2.43 -12.17
C ASP A 53 -6.89 -3.61 -11.19
N SER A 54 -5.79 -3.92 -10.48
CA SER A 54 -5.73 -4.99 -9.50
C SER A 54 -5.90 -4.52 -8.06
N PHE A 55 -5.50 -3.29 -7.72
CA PHE A 55 -5.49 -2.81 -6.35
C PHE A 55 -6.49 -1.70 -6.12
N GLU A 56 -7.14 -1.75 -4.96
CA GLU A 56 -7.60 -0.53 -4.33
C GLU A 56 -6.42 0.15 -3.68
N ASN A 57 -6.28 1.45 -3.92
CA ASN A 57 -5.25 2.23 -3.26
C ASN A 57 -5.75 3.62 -2.85
N THR A 58 -5.19 4.10 -1.74
CA THR A 58 -5.25 5.49 -1.31
C THR A 58 -3.81 5.98 -1.19
N THR A 59 -3.44 6.96 -2.02
CA THR A 59 -2.05 7.39 -2.14
C THR A 59 -1.90 8.87 -1.85
N ILE A 60 -0.84 9.21 -1.13
CA ILE A 60 -0.42 10.60 -0.90
C ILE A 60 1.06 10.77 -1.27
N ALA A 61 1.44 11.99 -1.59
CA ALA A 61 2.84 12.42 -1.59
C ALA A 61 3.11 13.26 -0.35
N ILE A 62 4.16 12.93 0.39
CA ILE A 62 4.67 13.70 1.52
C ILE A 62 5.85 14.55 1.03
N ILE A 63 5.79 15.86 1.28
CA ILE A 63 6.88 16.79 0.99
C ILE A 63 7.81 16.87 2.19
N LEU A 64 9.09 16.60 1.96
CA LEU A 64 10.14 16.74 2.96
C LEU A 64 10.72 18.17 2.93
N PRO A 65 11.35 18.65 4.03
CA PRO A 65 11.90 20.01 4.10
C PRO A 65 12.95 20.34 3.02
N ASN A 66 13.61 19.33 2.46
CA ASN A 66 14.58 19.47 1.37
C ASN A 66 13.94 19.38 -0.03
N SER A 67 12.62 19.58 -0.15
CA SER A 67 11.84 19.43 -1.38
C SER A 67 11.85 18.03 -2.00
N GLN A 68 12.38 17.02 -1.30
CA GLN A 68 12.22 15.63 -1.72
C GLN A 68 10.82 15.13 -1.39
N GLN A 69 10.34 14.14 -2.15
CA GLN A 69 9.03 13.56 -1.95
C GLN A 69 9.12 12.09 -1.55
N ILE A 70 8.19 11.67 -0.69
CA ILE A 70 7.92 10.26 -0.41
C ILE A 70 6.47 9.97 -0.76
N THR A 71 6.26 9.04 -1.69
CA THR A 71 4.92 8.52 -2.01
C THR A 71 4.54 7.47 -0.97
N VAL A 72 3.37 7.60 -0.37
CA VAL A 72 2.84 6.62 0.59
C VAL A 72 1.49 6.10 0.09
N SER A 73 1.38 4.79 -0.09
CA SER A 73 0.19 4.12 -0.61
C SER A 73 -0.37 3.13 0.40
N SER A 74 -1.64 3.28 0.78
CA SER A 74 -2.42 2.20 1.40
C SER A 74 -2.98 1.31 0.30
N ILE A 75 -2.71 0.01 0.34
CA ILE A 75 -3.05 -0.92 -0.74
C ILE A 75 -3.93 -2.06 -0.22
N TYR A 76 -4.95 -2.41 -0.99
CA TYR A 76 -5.73 -3.62 -0.78
C TYR A 76 -5.90 -4.36 -2.12
N ARG A 77 -5.46 -5.62 -2.17
CA ARG A 77 -5.68 -6.53 -3.28
C ARG A 77 -6.80 -7.51 -2.94
N PRO A 78 -7.90 -7.57 -3.71
CA PRO A 78 -8.91 -8.60 -3.52
C PRO A 78 -8.35 -10.03 -3.75
N PRO A 79 -8.88 -11.05 -3.05
CA PRO A 79 -8.25 -12.38 -2.95
C PRO A 79 -8.19 -13.21 -4.24
N HIS A 80 -8.96 -12.86 -5.28
CA HIS A 80 -9.10 -13.67 -6.49
C HIS A 80 -8.35 -13.13 -7.72
N GLY A 81 -7.54 -12.08 -7.54
CA GLY A 81 -6.87 -11.46 -8.67
C GLY A 81 -5.36 -11.61 -8.66
N ILE A 82 -4.76 -11.62 -9.85
CA ILE A 82 -3.31 -11.72 -10.07
C ILE A 82 -2.67 -10.32 -9.99
N ILE A 83 -1.50 -10.22 -9.37
CA ILE A 83 -0.67 -9.01 -9.37
C ILE A 83 0.14 -8.95 -10.66
N SER A 84 0.14 -7.80 -11.33
CA SER A 84 1.04 -7.55 -12.46
C SER A 84 2.34 -6.88 -12.00
N THR A 85 3.46 -7.32 -12.58
CA THR A 85 4.76 -6.64 -12.42
C THR A 85 4.71 -5.18 -12.86
N ASP A 86 3.90 -4.84 -13.87
CA ASP A 86 3.74 -3.46 -14.33
C ASP A 86 3.04 -2.57 -13.30
N GLU A 87 2.14 -3.14 -12.50
CA GLU A 87 1.53 -2.43 -11.38
C GLU A 87 2.52 -2.24 -10.23
N LEU A 88 3.33 -3.25 -9.95
CA LEU A 88 4.43 -3.11 -8.99
C LEU A 88 5.41 -2.03 -9.44
N ASN A 89 5.72 -1.92 -10.74
CA ASN A 89 6.55 -0.83 -11.27
C ASN A 89 5.91 0.55 -11.13
N ARG A 90 4.58 0.67 -11.30
CA ARG A 90 3.86 1.93 -11.08
C ARG A 90 3.89 2.35 -9.61
N ILE A 91 3.78 1.39 -8.69
CA ILE A 91 3.84 1.65 -7.25
C ILE A 91 5.28 1.96 -6.81
N PHE A 92 6.25 1.17 -7.27
CA PHE A 92 7.66 1.23 -6.88
C PHE A 92 8.55 1.88 -7.93
N ASP A 93 8.04 2.94 -8.58
CA ASP A 93 8.80 3.72 -9.57
C ASP A 93 10.19 4.06 -9.01
N SER A 94 11.23 3.65 -9.74
CA SER A 94 12.64 3.88 -9.42
C SER A 94 12.98 5.35 -9.14
N ASN A 95 12.19 6.29 -9.67
CA ASN A 95 12.52 7.72 -9.58
C ASN A 95 12.11 8.36 -8.25
N THR A 96 11.26 7.71 -7.46
CA THR A 96 10.71 8.29 -6.23
C THR A 96 10.88 7.37 -5.03
N LYS A 97 11.02 7.96 -3.84
CA LYS A 97 10.97 7.19 -2.60
C LYS A 97 9.52 6.77 -2.39
N CYS A 98 9.24 5.48 -2.34
CA CYS A 98 7.89 4.97 -2.13
C CYS A 98 7.82 4.09 -0.88
N ILE A 99 6.67 4.17 -0.20
CA ILE A 99 6.22 3.28 0.86
C ILE A 99 4.84 2.77 0.49
N ALA A 100 4.71 1.49 0.14
CA ALA A 100 3.40 0.87 -0.04
C ALA A 100 3.13 -0.09 1.11
N ILE A 101 1.96 0.04 1.74
CA ILE A 101 1.56 -0.73 2.92
C ILE A 101 0.13 -1.23 2.72
N GLY A 102 -0.08 -2.51 2.98
CA GLY A 102 -1.43 -3.06 3.09
C GLY A 102 -1.49 -4.55 2.80
N ASP A 103 -2.69 -5.04 2.48
CA ASP A 103 -2.93 -6.44 2.20
C ASP A 103 -2.87 -6.72 0.70
N PHE A 104 -1.79 -7.39 0.29
CA PHE A 104 -1.58 -7.80 -1.10
C PHE A 104 -2.22 -9.16 -1.44
N ASN A 105 -2.85 -9.83 -0.46
CA ASN A 105 -3.34 -11.21 -0.57
C ASN A 105 -2.28 -12.17 -1.17
N ALA A 106 -1.02 -11.93 -0.81
CA ALA A 106 0.16 -12.58 -1.37
C ALA A 106 0.93 -13.34 -0.29
N LYS A 107 1.14 -14.63 -0.49
CA LYS A 107 1.74 -15.56 0.48
C LYS A 107 3.03 -16.12 -0.12
N HIS A 108 4.14 -16.02 0.61
CA HIS A 108 5.40 -16.62 0.23
C HIS A 108 6.12 -17.11 1.48
N SER A 109 6.93 -18.17 1.37
CA SER A 109 7.66 -18.78 2.49
C SER A 109 8.55 -17.80 3.24
N ALA A 110 9.04 -16.75 2.57
CA ALA A 110 9.84 -15.69 3.19
C ALA A 110 9.08 -14.85 4.22
N TRP A 111 7.74 -14.91 4.25
CA TRP A 111 6.92 -14.08 5.14
C TRP A 111 5.58 -14.68 5.58
N SER A 112 5.21 -15.85 5.07
CA SER A 112 4.01 -16.59 5.45
C SER A 112 4.40 -18.05 5.66
N LEU A 113 4.48 -18.46 6.93
CA LEU A 113 4.99 -19.78 7.33
C LEU A 113 4.23 -20.90 6.59
N GLY A 114 4.96 -21.66 5.78
CA GLY A 114 4.45 -22.82 5.05
C GLY A 114 3.39 -22.50 3.99
N ARG A 115 3.21 -21.24 3.60
CA ARG A 115 2.20 -20.83 2.61
C ARG A 115 2.84 -20.08 1.45
N CYS A 116 2.57 -20.55 0.24
CA CYS A 116 2.93 -19.86 -0.99
C CYS A 116 1.70 -19.75 -1.91
N ASN A 117 1.60 -18.64 -2.63
CA ASN A 117 0.68 -18.49 -3.75
C ASN A 117 1.37 -17.73 -4.90
N GLN A 118 0.71 -17.69 -6.07
CA GLN A 118 1.26 -17.06 -7.27
C GLN A 118 1.66 -15.59 -7.03
N ASN A 119 0.80 -14.82 -6.35
CA ASN A 119 1.08 -13.41 -6.04
C ASN A 119 2.31 -13.24 -5.14
N GLY A 120 2.52 -14.14 -4.17
CA GLY A 120 3.69 -14.09 -3.32
C GLY A 120 4.98 -14.41 -4.06
N ASN A 121 4.95 -15.34 -5.02
CA ASN A 121 6.10 -15.61 -5.89
C ASN A 121 6.43 -14.38 -6.75
N ILE A 122 5.42 -13.76 -7.39
CA ILE A 122 5.59 -12.55 -8.22
C ILE A 122 6.23 -11.41 -7.41
N ILE A 123 5.70 -11.14 -6.20
CA ILE A 123 6.26 -10.11 -5.32
C ILE A 123 7.70 -10.44 -4.91
N ASN A 124 7.99 -11.70 -4.60
CA ASN A 124 9.32 -12.13 -4.20
C ASN A 124 10.33 -11.97 -5.36
N ASP A 125 9.96 -12.38 -6.56
CA ASP A 125 10.80 -12.24 -7.76
C ASP A 125 11.03 -10.76 -8.08
N TYR A 126 9.97 -9.94 -7.98
CA TYR A 126 10.06 -8.50 -8.17
C TYR A 126 11.01 -7.84 -7.16
N ARG A 127 10.91 -8.22 -5.88
CA ARG A 127 11.80 -7.75 -4.82
C ARG A 127 13.27 -8.00 -5.18
N VAL A 128 13.59 -9.22 -5.60
CA VAL A 128 14.96 -9.62 -5.95
C VAL A 128 15.46 -8.82 -7.16
N TYR A 129 14.63 -8.67 -8.19
CA TYR A 129 14.99 -7.95 -9.41
C TYR A 129 15.16 -6.43 -9.20
N SER A 130 14.22 -5.80 -8.50
CA SER A 130 14.13 -4.34 -8.37
C SER A 130 14.99 -3.74 -7.24
N ARG A 131 15.63 -4.59 -6.42
CA ARG A 131 16.28 -4.21 -5.15
C ARG A 131 15.35 -3.44 -4.20
N THR A 132 14.06 -3.70 -4.29
CA THR A 132 13.08 -3.14 -3.33
C THR A 132 13.21 -3.87 -2.01
N THR A 133 13.30 -3.14 -0.90
CA THR A 133 13.29 -3.73 0.44
C THR A 133 11.85 -4.05 0.82
N VAL A 134 11.60 -5.28 1.25
CA VAL A 134 10.30 -5.70 1.78
C VAL A 134 10.43 -5.91 3.28
N TRP A 135 9.69 -5.11 4.03
CA TRP A 135 9.44 -5.30 5.45
C TRP A 135 8.10 -5.98 5.59
N VAL A 136 8.08 -7.19 6.16
CA VAL A 136 6.82 -7.83 6.51
C VAL A 136 6.61 -7.69 8.01
N GLY A 137 5.49 -7.08 8.37
CA GLY A 137 4.98 -7.12 9.73
C GLY A 137 4.01 -8.28 9.87
N SER A 138 4.25 -9.19 10.80
CA SER A 138 3.22 -10.15 11.22
C SER A 138 2.12 -9.37 11.92
N VAL A 139 1.02 -9.09 11.22
CA VAL A 139 -0.27 -8.87 11.88
C VAL A 139 -0.89 -10.26 12.06
N SER A 140 -1.17 -10.60 13.33
CA SER A 140 -1.95 -11.75 13.84
C SER A 140 -1.84 -13.12 13.12
N PRO A 141 -1.65 -14.25 13.84
CA PRO A 141 -1.77 -15.59 13.24
C PRO A 141 -3.15 -15.91 12.62
N PHE A 142 -4.13 -15.01 12.78
CA PHE A 142 -5.47 -15.10 12.20
C PHE A 142 -5.67 -14.25 10.94
N ASP A 143 -4.72 -13.39 10.55
CA ASP A 143 -4.87 -12.57 9.35
C ASP A 143 -4.68 -13.38 8.07
N ARG A 144 -5.65 -13.21 7.16
CA ARG A 144 -5.64 -13.83 5.82
C ARG A 144 -4.73 -13.09 4.84
N GLY A 145 -4.39 -11.85 5.18
CA GLY A 145 -3.55 -10.93 4.43
C GLY A 145 -2.18 -10.73 5.04
N THR A 146 -1.17 -10.48 4.22
CA THR A 146 0.16 -10.11 4.70
C THR A 146 0.32 -8.60 4.58
N LEU A 147 0.52 -7.91 5.71
CA LEU A 147 0.91 -6.51 5.71
C LEU A 147 2.36 -6.39 5.23
N MET A 148 2.54 -5.93 4.00
CA MET A 148 3.86 -5.71 3.42
C MET A 148 4.13 -4.22 3.32
N ALA A 149 5.26 -3.77 3.86
CA ALA A 149 5.80 -2.44 3.65
C ALA A 149 7.00 -2.52 2.70
N PHE A 150 6.88 -1.89 1.54
CA PHE A 150 7.94 -1.88 0.54
C PHE A 150 8.65 -0.53 0.55
N THR A 151 9.98 -0.52 0.57
CA THR A 151 10.75 0.71 0.37
C THR A 151 11.85 0.49 -0.66
N ARG A 152 11.99 1.42 -1.61
CA ARG A 152 13.14 1.46 -2.50
C ARG A 152 13.99 2.68 -2.13
N PRO A 153 15.21 2.51 -1.59
CA PRO A 153 16.11 3.64 -1.44
C PRO A 153 16.52 4.14 -2.83
N LYS A 154 16.57 5.45 -3.02
CA LYS A 154 17.18 6.04 -4.20
C LYS A 154 18.68 5.71 -4.14
N GLU A 155 19.23 5.06 -5.17
CA GLU A 155 20.69 4.86 -5.24
C GLU A 155 21.39 6.24 -5.28
N GLY A 156 22.56 6.29 -4.65
CA GLY A 156 23.16 7.50 -4.08
C GLY A 156 23.30 8.72 -4.99
N VAL A 157 23.19 9.89 -4.35
CA VAL A 157 24.15 10.98 -4.52
C VAL A 157 25.07 10.93 -3.31
#